data_AF-A0A6I5NV72-F1
#
_entry.id   AF-A0A6I5NV72-F1
#
_cell.length_a   1.000
_cell.length_b   1.000
_cell.length_c   1.000
_cell.angle_alpha   90.00
_cell.angle_beta   90.00
_cell.angle_gamma   90.00
#
_symmetry.space_group_name_H-M   'P 1'
#
loop_
_entity.id
_entity.type
_entity.pdbx_description
1 polymer ?
#
loop_
_entity_poly.entity_id
_entity_poly.type
_entity_poly.pdbx_seq_one_letter_code
_entity_poly.pdbx_strand_id
1 'polypeptide(L)'
;MAVQMHQGWQNHETWVVADCIDKNPDTYRYRNDLCDQAELMARRSDRAAESHLAELLQTWIETNNPLADQSGLYAELLKAALAAVDWHEVAEVFLSD
;
A
#
# COMPACT_ATOMS: atom_id res chain seq x y z
N MET A 1 -22.90 6.25 12.12
CA MET A 1 -21.99 6.20 10.96
C MET A 1 -21.69 4.74 10.71
N ALA A 2 -22.08 4.21 9.55
CA ALA A 2 -21.84 2.81 9.24
C ALA A 2 -20.34 2.63 8.98
N VAL A 3 -19.67 1.85 9.83
CA VAL A 3 -18.34 1.32 9.53
C VAL A 3 -18.53 0.47 8.27
N GLN A 4 -18.07 0.97 7.14
CA GLN A 4 -18.13 0.23 5.88
C GLN A 4 -17.25 -1.00 6.10
N MET A 5 -17.89 -2.17 6.19
CA MET A 5 -17.21 -3.45 6.37
C MET A 5 -16.10 -3.52 5.32
N HIS A 6 -14.86 -3.75 5.80
CA HIS A 6 -13.66 -3.94 5.00
C HIS A 6 -14.05 -4.78 3.78
N GLN A 7 -14.05 -4.19 2.58
CA GLN A 7 -14.77 -4.68 1.39
C GLN A 7 -14.14 -5.98 0.82
N GLY A 8 -14.05 -7.03 1.62
CA GLY A 8 -13.23 -8.22 1.34
C GLY A 8 -11.81 -8.17 1.91
N TRP A 9 -11.34 -7.00 2.38
CA TRP A 9 -9.98 -6.79 2.90
C TRP A 9 -9.79 -7.34 4.32
N GLN A 10 -8.58 -7.80 4.65
CA GLN A 10 -8.30 -8.41 5.96
C GLN A 10 -8.43 -7.43 7.14
N ASN A 11 -8.14 -6.15 6.93
CA ASN A 11 -8.31 -5.13 7.95
C ASN A 11 -8.67 -3.75 7.36
N HIS A 12 -8.89 -2.78 8.24
CA HIS A 12 -9.32 -1.44 7.86
C HIS A 12 -8.19 -0.63 7.23
N GLU A 13 -6.99 -0.71 7.80
CA GLU A 13 -5.80 0.02 7.39
C GLU A 13 -5.40 -0.36 5.95
N THR A 14 -5.39 -1.65 5.63
CA THR A 14 -5.16 -2.19 4.28
C THR A 14 -6.18 -1.63 3.28
N TRP A 15 -7.48 -1.70 3.61
CA TRP A 15 -8.53 -1.16 2.74
C TRP A 15 -8.37 0.34 2.50
N VAL A 16 -8.12 1.13 3.55
CA VAL A 16 -7.96 2.58 3.43
C VAL A 16 -6.79 2.92 2.51
N VAL A 17 -5.64 2.25 2.65
CA VAL A 17 -4.48 2.49 1.80
C VAL A 17 -4.79 2.18 0.35
N ALA A 18 -5.34 0.99 0.07
CA ALA A 18 -5.68 0.57 -1.29
C ALA A 18 -6.68 1.54 -1.95
N ASP A 19 -7.76 1.88 -1.24
CA ASP A 19 -8.81 2.78 -1.70
C ASP A 19 -8.29 4.22 -1.96
N CYS A 20 -7.42 4.73 -1.10
CA CYS A 20 -6.82 6.06 -1.27
C CYS A 20 -5.91 6.12 -2.50
N ILE A 21 -5.09 5.09 -2.73
CA ILE A 21 -4.18 5.02 -3.87
C ILE A 21 -4.97 4.92 -5.18
N ASP A 22 -6.03 4.12 -5.21
CA ASP A 22 -6.82 3.83 -6.41
C ASP A 22 -7.66 5.02 -6.89
N LYS A 23 -8.21 5.81 -5.95
CA LYS A 23 -9.16 6.88 -6.28
C LYS A 23 -8.53 8.15 -6.85
N ASN A 24 -7.25 8.39 -6.61
CA ASN A 24 -6.58 9.58 -7.12
C ASN A 24 -5.82 9.25 -8.42
N PRO A 25 -6.09 9.96 -9.54
CA PRO A 25 -5.48 9.66 -10.84
C PRO A 25 -3.94 9.68 -10.88
N ASP A 26 -3.30 10.47 -10.02
CA ASP A 26 -1.84 10.58 -9.99
C ASP A 26 -1.22 9.40 -9.22
N THR A 27 -1.81 9.03 -8.08
CA THR A 27 -1.40 7.85 -7.31
C THR A 27 -1.74 6.54 -8.02
N TYR A 28 -2.87 6.49 -8.74
CA TYR A 28 -3.25 5.37 -9.59
C TYR A 28 -2.20 5.14 -10.69
N ARG A 29 -1.81 6.20 -11.41
CA ARG A 29 -0.78 6.09 -12.43
C ARG A 29 0.55 5.63 -11.85
N TYR A 30 0.95 6.21 -10.72
CA TYR A 30 2.21 5.84 -10.09
C TYR A 30 2.21 4.40 -9.56
N ARG A 31 1.09 3.89 -9.01
CA ARG A 31 1.03 2.48 -8.60
C ARG A 31 1.19 1.52 -9.78
N ASN A 32 0.74 1.88 -10.98
CA ASN A 32 0.91 1.05 -12.17
C ASN A 32 2.38 1.05 -12.61
N ASP A 33 3.07 2.20 -12.54
CA ASP A 33 4.52 2.27 -12.78
C ASP A 33 5.30 1.36 -11.79
N LEU A 34 4.85 1.29 -10.52
CA LEU A 34 5.44 0.40 -9.52
C LEU A 34 5.13 -1.09 -9.81
N CYS A 35 3.95 -1.42 -10.32
CA CYS A 35 3.61 -2.78 -10.76
C CYS A 35 4.56 -3.23 -11.88
N ASP A 36 4.72 -2.42 -12.91
CA ASP A 36 5.66 -2.69 -14.01
C ASP A 36 7.10 -2.88 -13.49
N GLN A 37 7.53 -2.04 -12.55
CA GLN A 37 8.85 -2.16 -11.92
C GLN A 37 9.00 -3.48 -11.16
N ALA A 38 8.00 -3.88 -10.37
CA ALA A 38 8.03 -5.10 -9.60
C ALA A 38 8.09 -6.36 -10.49
N GLU A 39 7.31 -6.39 -11.57
CA GLU A 39 7.34 -7.47 -12.56
C GLU A 39 8.70 -7.61 -13.26
N LEU A 40 9.32 -6.47 -13.62
CA LEU A 40 10.66 -6.42 -14.19
C LEU A 40 11.72 -6.98 -13.22
N MET A 41 11.63 -6.61 -11.94
CA MET A 41 12.54 -7.11 -10.90
C MET A 41 12.36 -8.62 -10.67
N ALA A 42 11.12 -9.09 -10.70
CA ALA A 42 10.75 -10.48 -10.45
C ALA A 42 11.15 -11.46 -11.56
N ARG A 43 11.56 -10.98 -12.73
CA ARG A 43 11.92 -11.80 -13.91
C ARG A 43 10.84 -12.84 -14.24
N ARG A 44 9.55 -12.47 -14.14
CA ARG A 44 8.35 -13.32 -14.39
C ARG A 44 8.03 -14.37 -13.32
N SER A 45 8.40 -14.13 -12.07
CA SER A 45 7.90 -14.90 -10.93
C SER A 45 6.83 -14.11 -10.18
N ASP A 46 5.56 -14.49 -10.31
CA ASP A 46 4.42 -13.76 -9.74
C ASP A 46 4.59 -13.49 -8.24
N ARG A 47 4.97 -14.52 -7.47
CA ARG A 47 5.24 -14.37 -6.03
C ARG A 47 6.35 -13.36 -5.71
N ALA A 48 7.36 -13.26 -6.59
CA ALA A 48 8.44 -12.30 -6.41
C ALA A 48 7.98 -10.89 -6.80
N ALA A 49 7.11 -10.75 -7.81
CA ALA A 49 6.53 -9.48 -8.20
C ALA A 49 5.65 -8.93 -7.06
N GLU A 50 4.80 -9.77 -6.47
CA GLU A 50 3.99 -9.43 -5.29
C GLU A 50 4.87 -8.91 -4.13
N SER A 51 5.93 -9.66 -3.79
CA SER A 51 6.81 -9.25 -2.68
C SER A 51 7.56 -7.94 -2.98
N HIS A 52 8.04 -7.77 -4.21
CA HIS A 52 8.71 -6.52 -4.60
C HIS A 52 7.75 -5.33 -4.63
N LEU A 53 6.52 -5.52 -5.12
CA LEU A 53 5.52 -4.46 -5.12
C LEU A 53 5.11 -4.07 -3.69
N ALA A 54 4.95 -5.04 -2.79
CA ALA A 54 4.65 -4.78 -1.38
C ALA A 54 5.74 -3.88 -0.74
N GLU A 55 7.02 -4.20 -0.95
CA GLU A 55 8.15 -3.39 -0.46
C GLU A 55 8.16 -1.98 -1.08
N LEU A 56 7.92 -1.86 -2.39
CA LEU A 56 7.88 -0.58 -3.10
C LEU A 56 6.74 0.31 -2.60
N LEU A 57 5.54 -0.24 -2.44
CA LEU A 57 4.37 0.46 -1.92
C LEU A 57 4.59 0.94 -0.49
N GLN A 58 5.07 0.06 0.39
CA GLN A 58 5.37 0.42 1.77
C GLN A 58 6.40 1.55 1.83
N THR A 59 7.51 1.40 1.10
CA THR A 59 8.58 2.41 1.04
C THR A 59 8.05 3.74 0.53
N TRP A 60 7.24 3.72 -0.52
CA TRP A 60 6.66 4.92 -1.10
C TRP A 60 5.78 5.68 -0.09
N ILE A 61 4.88 4.98 0.60
CA ILE A 61 3.97 5.59 1.57
C ILE A 61 4.73 6.09 2.80
N GLU A 62 5.66 5.30 3.34
CA GLU A 62 6.46 5.68 4.50
C GLU A 62 7.38 6.88 4.20
N THR A 63 7.99 6.92 3.01
CA THR A 63 8.89 8.01 2.60
C THR A 63 8.11 9.32 2.38
N ASN A 64 6.87 9.24 1.91
CA ASN A 64 6.03 10.41 1.68
C ASN A 64 5.16 10.79 2.89
N ASN A 65 5.32 10.11 4.03
CA ASN A 65 4.61 10.44 5.26
C ASN A 65 5.12 11.77 5.84
N PRO A 66 4.29 12.83 5.91
CA PRO A 66 4.72 14.14 6.43
C PRO A 66 5.05 14.15 7.93
N LEU A 67 4.71 13.07 8.65
CA LEU A 67 4.99 12.89 10.07
C LEU A 67 6.13 11.90 10.33
N ALA A 68 6.83 11.38 9.32
CA ALA A 68 7.84 10.33 9.46
C ALA A 68 8.98 10.70 10.44
N ASP A 69 9.47 11.93 10.37
CA ASP A 69 10.56 12.44 11.22
C ASP A 69 10.06 13.11 12.52
N GLN A 70 8.75 13.08 12.75
CA GLN A 70 8.15 13.71 13.92
C GLN A 70 7.98 12.71 15.06
N SER A 71 8.00 13.22 16.29
CA SER A 71 7.62 12.44 17.48
C SER A 71 6.42 13.08 18.15
N GLY A 72 5.49 12.25 18.62
CA GLY A 72 4.25 12.70 19.24
C GLY A 72 3.09 11.76 18.97
N LEU A 73 1.96 12.02 19.64
CA LEU A 73 0.79 11.14 19.62
C LEU A 73 0.35 10.76 18.19
N TYR A 74 0.23 11.73 17.29
CA TYR A 74 -0.26 11.49 15.93
C TYR A 74 0.76 10.74 15.06
N ALA A 75 2.05 11.01 15.22
CA ALA A 75 3.10 10.30 14.49
C ALA A 75 3.17 8.84 14.92
N GLU A 76 3.09 8.56 16.22
CA GLU A 76 3.07 7.19 16.75
C GLU A 76 1.81 6.42 16.34
N LEU A 77 0.63 7.06 16.37
CA LEU A 77 -0.61 6.44 15.91
C LEU A 77 -0.58 6.13 14.40
N LEU A 78 -0.08 7.06 13.58
CA LEU A 78 0.04 6.82 12.14
C LEU A 78 1.06 5.72 11.84
N LYS A 79 2.20 5.70 12.55
CA LYS A 79 3.19 4.63 12.42
C LYS A 79 2.61 3.27 12.79
N ALA A 80 1.84 3.20 13.88
CA ALA A 80 1.16 1.97 14.29
C ALA A 80 0.13 1.52 13.25
N ALA A 81 -0.64 2.43 12.67
CA ALA A 81 -1.61 2.13 11.63
C ALA A 81 -0.93 1.63 10.35
N LEU A 82 0.14 2.30 9.88
CA LEU A 82 0.90 1.86 8.71
C LEU A 82 1.59 0.50 8.92
N ALA A 83 2.02 0.19 10.15
CA ALA A 83 2.57 -1.11 10.50
C ALA A 83 1.52 -2.24 10.52
N ALA A 84 0.23 -1.91 10.58
CA ALA A 84 -0.87 -2.88 10.52
C ALA A 84 -1.36 -3.15 9.10
N VAL A 85 -0.89 -2.39 8.10
CA VAL A 85 -1.25 -2.59 6.69
C VAL A 85 -0.65 -3.90 6.19
N ASP A 86 -1.47 -4.73 5.57
CA ASP A 86 -1.02 -5.90 4.82
C ASP A 86 -0.63 -5.48 3.40
N TRP A 87 0.65 -5.12 3.23
CA TRP A 87 1.18 -4.66 1.95
C TRP A 87 1.19 -5.75 0.87
N HIS A 88 1.19 -7.03 1.26
CA HIS A 88 1.10 -8.15 0.31
C HIS A 88 -0.30 -8.26 -0.26
N GLU A 89 -1.34 -8.12 0.58
CA GLU A 89 -2.73 -8.10 0.11
C GLU A 89 -2.98 -6.93 -0.87
N VAL A 90 -2.43 -5.73 -0.59
CA VAL A 90 -2.52 -4.60 -1.53
C VAL A 90 -1.82 -4.91 -2.85
N ALA A 91 -0.61 -5.48 -2.78
CA ALA A 91 0.18 -5.81 -3.96
C ALA A 91 -0.50 -6.88 -4.83
N GLU A 92 -1.07 -7.92 -4.22
CA GLU A 92 -1.80 -8.99 -4.91
C GLU A 92 -2.99 -8.42 -5.70
N VAL A 93 -3.78 -7.53 -5.08
CA VAL A 93 -4.94 -6.90 -5.73
C VAL A 93 -4.49 -6.02 -6.89
N PHE A 94 -3.45 -5.19 -6.71
CA PHE A 94 -3.00 -4.28 -7.76
C PHE A 94 -2.37 -4.99 -8.97
N LEU A 95 -1.69 -6.12 -8.77
CA LEU A 95 -1.14 -6.93 -9.88
C LEU A 95 -2.22 -7.73 -10.62
N SER A 96 -3.40 -7.89 -10.02
CA SER A 96 -4.52 -8.66 -10.59
C SER A 96 -5.58 -7.78 -11.26
N ASP A 97 -5.43 -6.46 -11.22
CA ASP A 97 -6.32 -5.43 -11.78
C ASP A 97 -6.03 -5.17 -13.27
#